data_AF-A0A662F027-F1
#
_entry.id   AF-A0A662F027-F1
#
_cell.length_a   1.000
_cell.length_b   1.000
_cell.length_c   1.000
_cell.angle_alpha   90.00
_cell.angle_beta   90.00
_cell.angle_gamma   90.00
#
_symmetry.space_group_name_H-M   'P 1'
#
loop_
_entity.id
_entity.type
_entity.pdbx_description
1 polymer ?
#
loop_
_entity_poly.entity_id
_entity_poly.type
_entity_poly.pdbx_seq_one_letter_code
_entity_poly.pdbx_strand_id
1 'polypeptide(L)'
;MSKSHVSVFEGQDKNIATYEFSEDGVSKHIERFAPNSGICTLPSSPQVYQVSATGLYPSGDPIDVVSAGMIVIKSSFSEDGQSVTFKIVFYDSNGALIGESNEVTVATTGRSDGTRYLGMTTIVDNQLIGASGIKIDVTQAPSSGNVSLYVAGV
;
A
#
# COMPACT_ATOMS: atom_id res chain seq x y z
N MET A 1 33.34 -31.09 -6.07
CA MET A 1 32.24 -30.12 -5.98
C MET A 1 31.92 -29.70 -7.40
N SER A 2 30.74 -30.03 -7.93
CA SER A 2 30.29 -29.52 -9.22
C SER A 2 30.04 -28.02 -9.10
N LYS A 3 30.67 -27.22 -9.95
CA LYS A 3 30.32 -25.81 -10.09
C LYS A 3 29.15 -25.72 -11.07
N SER A 4 27.97 -25.38 -10.57
CA SER A 4 26.82 -25.08 -11.41
C SER A 4 26.82 -23.59 -11.73
N HIS A 5 26.49 -23.22 -12.96
CA HIS A 5 26.35 -21.83 -13.38
C HIS A 5 24.91 -21.55 -13.81
N VAL A 6 24.41 -20.37 -13.47
CA VAL A 6 23.22 -19.80 -14.11
C VAL A 6 23.68 -18.61 -14.95
N SER A 7 23.38 -18.68 -16.24
CA SER A 7 23.63 -17.61 -17.21
C SER A 7 22.31 -17.00 -17.60
N VAL A 8 22.17 -15.69 -17.43
CA VAL A 8 20.97 -14.94 -17.84
C VAL A 8 21.27 -14.25 -19.16
N PHE A 9 20.45 -14.52 -20.17
CA PHE A 9 20.55 -13.94 -21.50
C PHE A 9 19.44 -12.92 -21.75
N GLU A 10 19.80 -11.77 -22.32
CA GLU A 10 18.85 -10.80 -22.89
C GLU A 10 18.81 -11.03 -24.42
N GLY A 11 17.66 -11.45 -24.96
CA GLY A 11 17.58 -11.88 -26.36
C GLY A 11 18.30 -13.20 -26.62
N GLN A 12 18.62 -13.51 -27.88
CA GLN A 12 19.19 -14.83 -28.21
C GLN A 12 20.62 -15.04 -27.69
N ASP A 13 21.45 -13.99 -27.56
CA ASP A 13 22.90 -14.20 -27.37
C ASP A 13 23.61 -13.28 -26.36
N LYS A 14 22.91 -12.31 -25.72
CA LYS A 14 23.58 -11.37 -24.80
C LYS A 14 23.56 -11.88 -23.37
N ASN A 15 24.60 -12.59 -22.95
CA ASN A 15 24.80 -12.95 -21.54
C ASN A 15 25.03 -11.67 -20.73
N ILE A 16 24.07 -11.34 -19.87
CA ILE A 16 24.11 -10.12 -19.03
C ILE A 16 24.58 -10.40 -17.61
N ALA A 17 24.64 -11.67 -17.19
CA ALA A 17 25.25 -12.07 -15.92
C ALA A 17 25.51 -13.58 -15.85
N THR A 18 26.66 -13.95 -15.29
CA THR A 18 26.97 -15.34 -14.91
C THR A 18 27.28 -15.38 -13.42
N TYR A 19 26.54 -16.21 -12.68
CA TYR A 19 26.74 -16.41 -11.25
C TYR A 19 27.23 -17.83 -10.99
N GLU A 20 28.37 -17.96 -10.30
CA GLU A 20 28.84 -19.23 -9.74
C GLU A 20 28.30 -19.39 -8.32
N PHE A 21 27.73 -20.55 -8.00
CA PHE A 21 27.43 -20.91 -6.62
C PHE A 21 27.83 -22.37 -6.32
N SER A 22 28.13 -22.62 -5.05
CA SER A 22 28.38 -23.95 -4.50
C SER A 22 27.08 -24.54 -3.97
N GLU A 23 26.70 -25.72 -4.46
CA GLU A 23 25.45 -26.40 -4.09
C GLU A 23 25.54 -27.02 -2.67
N ASP A 24 24.63 -26.64 -1.78
CA ASP A 24 24.24 -27.45 -0.61
C ASP A 24 22.78 -27.90 -0.75
N GLY A 25 22.54 -29.18 -0.51
CA GLY A 25 21.52 -30.01 -1.17
C GLY A 25 20.07 -29.86 -0.69
N VAL A 26 19.65 -28.74 -0.09
CA VAL A 26 18.38 -28.72 0.67
C VAL A 26 17.34 -27.71 0.18
N SER A 27 17.67 -26.56 -0.41
CA SER A 27 16.67 -25.65 -1.00
C SER A 27 17.30 -24.55 -1.85
N LYS A 28 16.77 -24.30 -3.04
CA LYS A 28 17.18 -23.17 -3.90
C LYS A 28 16.33 -21.94 -3.53
N HIS A 29 16.86 -21.05 -2.70
CA HIS A 29 16.25 -19.72 -2.51
C HIS A 29 17.16 -18.66 -3.15
N ILE A 30 16.67 -18.01 -4.21
CA ILE A 30 17.26 -16.76 -4.69
C ILE A 30 16.53 -15.67 -3.93
N GLU A 31 17.08 -15.25 -2.79
CA GLU A 31 16.59 -14.05 -2.11
C GLU A 31 17.03 -12.84 -2.91
N ARG A 32 16.20 -12.44 -3.89
CA ARG A 32 16.31 -11.12 -4.46
C ARG A 32 15.69 -10.17 -3.43
N PHE A 33 16.53 -9.47 -2.66
CA PHE A 33 16.09 -8.27 -1.96
C PHE A 33 15.49 -7.33 -3.01
N ALA A 34 14.18 -7.15 -3.00
CA ALA A 34 13.54 -6.16 -3.85
C ALA A 34 14.05 -4.78 -3.38
N PRO A 35 14.61 -3.94 -4.28
CA PRO A 35 14.94 -2.57 -3.91
C PRO A 35 13.71 -1.92 -3.28
N ASN A 36 13.89 -1.29 -2.11
CA ASN A 36 12.83 -0.68 -1.30
C ASN A 36 11.89 -1.64 -0.55
N SER A 37 12.28 -2.90 -0.30
CA SER A 37 11.56 -3.82 0.62
C SER A 37 11.69 -3.46 2.11
N GLY A 38 11.86 -2.16 2.42
CA GLY A 38 11.94 -1.67 3.80
C GLY A 38 10.66 -1.96 4.56
N ILE A 39 10.74 -1.93 5.90
CA ILE A 39 9.56 -2.10 6.76
C ILE A 39 8.62 -0.92 6.49
N CYS A 40 7.46 -1.18 5.90
CA CYS A 40 6.37 -0.22 5.81
C CYS A 40 5.83 0.02 7.23
N THR A 41 6.19 1.16 7.82
CA THR A 41 5.78 1.51 9.17
C THR A 41 4.47 2.28 9.09
N LEU A 42 3.47 1.86 9.86
CA LEU A 42 2.20 2.57 9.96
C LEU A 42 2.25 3.65 11.03
N PRO A 43 1.63 4.81 10.79
CA PRO A 43 1.50 5.83 11.81
C PRO A 43 0.63 5.29 12.95
N SER A 44 0.93 5.74 14.18
CA SER A 44 0.14 5.41 15.37
C SER A 44 -1.20 6.15 15.41
N SER A 45 -1.32 7.26 14.69
CA SER A 45 -2.54 8.06 14.55
C SER A 45 -3.12 7.99 13.14
N PRO A 46 -4.46 8.00 12.97
CA PRO A 46 -5.08 8.14 11.66
C PRO A 46 -4.62 9.42 10.98
N GLN A 47 -4.36 9.34 9.67
CA GLN A 47 -4.12 10.51 8.83
C GLN A 47 -5.43 11.05 8.22
N VAL A 48 -6.47 10.21 8.16
CA VAL A 48 -7.86 10.63 7.98
C VAL A 48 -8.64 10.23 9.22
N TYR A 49 -8.91 11.21 10.08
CA TYR A 49 -9.58 11.01 11.36
C TYR A 49 -11.09 11.20 11.22
N GLN A 50 -11.85 10.13 11.49
CA GLN A 50 -13.31 10.11 11.60
C GLN A 50 -14.10 10.73 10.44
N VAL A 51 -14.53 9.87 9.51
CA VAL A 51 -15.45 10.24 8.44
C VAL A 51 -16.76 9.46 8.57
N SER A 52 -17.87 10.19 8.49
CA SER A 52 -19.25 9.70 8.40
C SER A 52 -19.99 10.30 7.21
N ALA A 53 -19.27 11.00 6.33
CA ALA A 53 -19.78 11.65 5.13
C ALA A 53 -18.86 11.38 3.94
N THR A 54 -19.35 11.71 2.75
CA THR A 54 -18.61 11.59 1.49
C THR A 54 -17.75 12.82 1.23
N GLY A 55 -16.73 12.67 0.38
CA GLY A 55 -15.86 13.74 -0.09
C GLY A 55 -14.36 13.46 0.08
N LEU A 56 -13.56 14.46 -0.25
CA LEU A 56 -12.11 14.37 -0.34
C LEU A 56 -11.42 14.70 1.00
N TYR A 57 -10.56 13.80 1.46
CA TYR A 57 -9.83 13.90 2.73
C TYR A 57 -8.32 13.61 2.58
N PRO A 58 -7.45 14.22 3.40
CA PRO A 58 -7.75 15.36 4.28
C PRO A 58 -8.10 16.62 3.46
N SER A 59 -8.78 17.58 4.11
CA SER A 59 -9.19 18.84 3.47
C SER A 59 -8.01 19.77 3.15
N GLY A 60 -6.91 19.64 3.90
CA GLY A 60 -5.66 20.39 3.70
C GLY A 60 -4.74 19.74 2.65
N ASP A 61 -3.44 19.74 2.93
CA ASP A 61 -2.45 19.15 2.02
C ASP A 61 -2.60 17.63 1.90
N PRO A 62 -2.25 17.03 0.74
CA PRO A 62 -2.21 15.58 0.59
C PRO A 62 -1.34 14.90 1.67
N ILE A 63 -1.67 13.66 1.98
CA ILE A 63 -0.82 12.80 2.81
C ILE A 63 0.46 12.53 2.02
N ASP A 64 1.60 12.91 2.59
CA ASP A 64 2.92 12.67 2.00
C ASP A 64 3.18 11.16 1.88
N VAL A 65 3.57 10.72 0.69
CA VAL A 65 3.99 9.35 0.41
C VAL A 65 5.27 9.29 -0.42
N VAL A 66 6.09 10.35 -0.33
CA VAL A 66 7.32 10.50 -1.11
C VAL A 66 8.23 9.28 -0.94
N SER A 67 8.67 8.74 -2.08
CA SER A 67 9.58 7.59 -2.16
C SER A 67 9.04 6.27 -1.59
N ALA A 68 7.76 6.19 -1.21
CA ALA A 68 7.18 4.91 -0.83
C ALA A 68 6.96 4.03 -2.06
N GLY A 69 7.55 2.84 -2.04
CA GLY A 69 7.27 1.81 -3.05
C GLY A 69 5.87 1.22 -2.90
N MET A 70 5.31 1.23 -1.69
CA MET A 70 3.97 0.72 -1.39
C MET A 70 3.22 1.69 -0.49
N ILE A 71 1.94 1.86 -0.78
CA ILE A 71 1.01 2.59 0.07
C ILE A 71 0.07 1.58 0.73
N VAL A 72 -0.04 1.64 2.05
CA VAL A 72 -0.91 0.74 2.83
C VAL A 72 -1.96 1.57 3.55
N ILE A 73 -3.23 1.31 3.28
CA ILE A 73 -4.36 1.99 3.91
C ILE A 73 -5.06 1.01 4.84
N LYS A 74 -4.94 1.22 6.15
CA LYS A 74 -5.71 0.50 7.15
C LYS A 74 -6.96 1.29 7.51
N SER A 75 -8.06 0.57 7.73
CA SER A 75 -9.32 1.15 8.17
C SER A 75 -9.67 0.66 9.57
N SER A 76 -10.29 1.54 10.37
CA SER A 76 -10.90 1.18 11.65
C SER A 76 -12.24 1.86 11.81
N PHE A 77 -13.22 1.17 12.37
CA PHE A 77 -14.61 1.62 12.48
C PHE A 77 -15.01 1.76 13.95
N SER A 78 -15.90 2.70 14.26
CA SER A 78 -16.46 2.81 15.63
C SER A 78 -17.54 1.76 15.92
N GLU A 79 -18.09 1.14 14.88
CA GLU A 79 -19.19 0.17 14.96
C GLU A 79 -18.88 -1.02 14.06
N ASP A 80 -19.42 -2.20 14.42
CA ASP A 80 -19.32 -3.39 13.58
C ASP A 80 -20.36 -3.38 12.47
N GLY A 81 -20.21 -4.26 11.48
CA GLY A 81 -21.10 -4.41 10.34
C GLY A 81 -21.07 -3.22 9.36
N GLN A 82 -20.11 -2.32 9.52
CA GLN A 82 -19.97 -1.12 8.68
C GLN A 82 -19.03 -1.35 7.50
N SER A 83 -19.20 -0.53 6.46
CA SER A 83 -18.31 -0.46 5.32
C SER A 83 -18.12 0.98 4.85
N VAL A 84 -17.00 1.25 4.20
CA VAL A 84 -16.75 2.51 3.50
C VAL A 84 -16.29 2.20 2.08
N THR A 85 -16.75 2.98 1.10
CA THR A 85 -16.25 2.95 -0.27
C THR A 85 -15.49 4.23 -0.54
N PHE A 86 -14.28 4.10 -1.08
CA PHE A 86 -13.43 5.25 -1.38
C PHE A 86 -12.56 5.02 -2.63
N LYS A 87 -12.06 6.13 -3.18
CA LYS A 87 -10.98 6.18 -4.15
C LYS A 87 -9.74 6.81 -3.53
N ILE A 88 -8.59 6.53 -4.12
CA ILE A 88 -7.33 7.16 -3.79
C ILE A 88 -6.98 8.11 -4.92
N VAL A 89 -6.78 9.38 -4.59
CA VAL A 89 -6.41 10.44 -5.51
C VAL A 89 -4.90 10.66 -5.37
N PHE A 90 -4.17 10.56 -6.46
CA PHE A 90 -2.70 10.58 -6.49
C PHE A 90 -2.18 11.92 -6.98
N TYR A 91 -1.16 12.44 -6.31
CA TYR A 91 -0.49 13.70 -6.63
C TYR A 91 1.02 13.48 -6.83
N ASP A 92 1.61 14.22 -7.77
CA ASP A 92 3.06 14.28 -7.94
C ASP A 92 3.75 15.19 -6.89
N SER A 93 5.07 15.28 -6.94
CA SER A 93 5.88 16.10 -6.02
C SER A 93 5.64 17.61 -6.16
N ASN A 94 4.97 18.05 -7.23
CA ASN A 94 4.61 19.45 -7.47
C ASN A 94 3.16 19.74 -7.02
N GLY A 95 2.45 18.74 -6.50
CA GLY A 95 1.05 18.85 -6.09
C GLY A 95 0.06 18.75 -7.25
N ALA A 96 0.47 18.31 -8.43
CA ALA A 96 -0.42 18.09 -9.57
C ALA A 96 -1.12 16.72 -9.45
N LEU A 97 -2.41 16.68 -9.77
CA LEU A 97 -3.18 15.44 -9.87
C LEU A 97 -2.63 14.57 -11.02
N ILE A 98 -2.27 13.32 -10.72
CA ILE A 98 -1.72 12.38 -11.71
C ILE A 98 -2.63 11.16 -11.96
N GLY A 99 -3.62 10.93 -11.11
CA GLY A 99 -4.61 9.87 -11.33
C GLY A 99 -5.49 9.59 -10.13
N GLU A 100 -6.45 8.69 -10.33
CA GLU A 100 -7.33 8.18 -9.28
C GLU A 100 -7.41 6.65 -9.38
N SER A 101 -7.57 5.98 -8.25
CA SER A 101 -7.85 4.54 -8.23
C SER A 101 -9.29 4.24 -8.62
N ASN A 102 -9.56 2.97 -8.94
CA ASN A 102 -10.93 2.46 -8.88
C ASN A 102 -11.50 2.59 -7.46
N GLU A 103 -12.82 2.54 -7.35
CA GLU A 103 -13.48 2.46 -6.05
C GLU A 103 -13.11 1.17 -5.32
N VAL A 104 -12.81 1.31 -4.04
CA VAL A 104 -12.49 0.21 -3.13
C VAL A 104 -13.47 0.26 -1.97
N THR A 105 -14.21 -0.83 -1.78
CA THR A 105 -15.06 -1.02 -0.59
C THR A 105 -14.31 -1.85 0.44
N VAL A 106 -14.18 -1.31 1.65
CA VAL A 106 -13.66 -2.05 2.80
C VAL A 106 -14.72 -2.13 3.90
N ALA A 107 -14.82 -3.30 4.52
CA ALA A 107 -15.76 -3.58 5.60
C ALA A 107 -15.01 -3.92 6.89
N THR A 108 -15.73 -3.88 8.01
CA THR A 108 -15.23 -4.44 9.27
C THR A 108 -14.94 -5.93 9.13
N THR A 109 -14.00 -6.41 9.91
CA THR A 109 -13.61 -7.83 10.00
C THR A 109 -14.34 -8.55 11.15
N GLY A 110 -15.21 -7.85 11.88
CA GLY A 110 -15.81 -8.32 13.14
C GLY A 110 -14.83 -8.38 14.33
N ARG A 111 -13.56 -8.04 14.15
CA ARG A 111 -12.54 -8.05 15.22
C ARG A 111 -12.40 -6.66 15.83
N SER A 112 -12.49 -6.55 17.15
CA SER A 112 -12.27 -5.31 17.89
C SER A 112 -10.84 -5.25 18.46
N ASP A 113 -10.23 -4.06 18.43
CA ASP A 113 -8.99 -3.71 19.12
C ASP A 113 -9.27 -2.86 20.37
N GLY A 114 -10.25 -3.32 21.15
CA GLY A 114 -10.75 -2.62 22.33
C GLY A 114 -11.87 -1.64 22.01
N THR A 115 -11.53 -0.46 21.46
CA THR A 115 -12.48 0.65 21.27
C THR A 115 -13.00 0.80 19.83
N ARG A 116 -12.39 0.10 18.87
CA ARG A 116 -12.71 0.18 17.45
C ARG A 116 -12.67 -1.19 16.79
N TYR A 117 -13.42 -1.36 15.72
CA TYR A 117 -13.42 -2.55 14.88
C TYR A 117 -12.39 -2.41 13.76
N LEU A 118 -11.61 -3.46 13.55
CA LEU A 118 -10.60 -3.56 12.49
C LEU A 118 -11.29 -3.74 11.14
N GLY A 119 -10.90 -2.93 10.17
CA GLY A 119 -11.32 -3.07 8.79
C GLY A 119 -10.30 -3.76 7.90
N MET A 120 -10.72 -4.12 6.70
CA MET A 120 -9.82 -4.63 5.67
C MET A 120 -8.76 -3.58 5.29
N THR A 121 -7.57 -4.07 4.91
CA THR A 121 -6.44 -3.24 4.49
C THR A 121 -6.36 -3.19 2.97
N THR A 122 -6.18 -2.00 2.42
CA THR A 122 -5.91 -1.79 0.99
C THR A 122 -4.42 -1.58 0.80
N ILE A 123 -3.83 -2.24 -0.20
CA ILE A 123 -2.41 -2.12 -0.54
C ILE A 123 -2.32 -1.67 -1.99
N VAL A 124 -1.52 -0.63 -2.24
CA VAL A 124 -1.29 -0.06 -3.55
C VAL A 124 0.20 -0.09 -3.85
N ASP A 125 0.56 -0.63 -5.02
CA ASP A 125 1.92 -0.52 -5.55
C ASP A 125 2.12 0.89 -6.11
N ASN A 126 2.96 1.67 -5.43
CA ASN A 126 3.26 3.04 -5.81
C ASN A 126 4.53 3.13 -6.68
N GLN A 127 5.26 2.03 -6.91
CA GLN A 127 6.40 2.03 -7.83
C GLN A 127 5.99 2.30 -9.28
N LEU A 128 4.78 1.87 -9.66
CA LEU A 128 4.22 2.11 -10.98
C LEU A 128 3.52 3.46 -11.10
N ILE A 129 2.91 3.95 -10.01
CA ILE A 129 2.13 5.20 -10.00
C ILE A 129 3.06 6.41 -9.86
N GLY A 130 4.09 6.31 -9.01
CA GLY A 130 5.02 7.40 -8.74
C GLY A 130 4.40 8.57 -7.97
N ALA A 131 3.38 8.32 -7.14
CA ALA A 131 2.77 9.37 -6.33
C ALA A 131 3.71 9.84 -5.23
N SER A 132 3.70 11.15 -4.97
CA SER A 132 4.36 11.79 -3.83
C SER A 132 3.36 12.26 -2.78
N GLY A 133 2.08 12.39 -3.14
CA GLY A 133 1.03 12.69 -2.19
C GLY A 133 -0.26 11.95 -2.54
N ILE A 134 -1.09 11.67 -1.54
CA ILE A 134 -2.43 11.13 -1.76
C ILE A 134 -3.51 11.84 -0.97
N LYS A 135 -4.73 11.78 -1.51
CA LYS A 135 -5.97 12.03 -0.77
C LYS A 135 -6.90 10.83 -0.93
N ILE A 136 -7.83 10.69 0.00
CA ILE A 136 -8.88 9.68 -0.02
C ILE A 136 -10.20 10.37 -0.33
N ASP A 137 -10.83 10.01 -1.45
CA ASP A 137 -12.19 10.44 -1.78
C ASP A 137 -13.18 9.38 -1.31
N VAL A 138 -13.90 9.66 -0.24
CA VAL A 138 -14.94 8.76 0.28
C VAL A 138 -16.18 8.94 -0.58
N THR A 139 -16.50 7.95 -1.41
CA THR A 139 -17.65 7.99 -2.31
C THR A 139 -18.91 7.42 -1.67
N GLN A 140 -18.74 6.56 -0.66
CA GLN A 140 -19.82 6.08 0.20
C GLN A 140 -19.34 5.98 1.65
N ALA A 141 -19.96 6.76 2.53
CA ALA A 141 -19.70 6.71 3.96
C ALA A 141 -20.33 5.47 4.62
N PRO A 142 -19.86 5.07 5.82
CA PRO A 142 -20.56 4.10 6.67
C PRO A 142 -22.02 4.49 6.90
N SER A 143 -22.89 3.49 6.98
CA SER A 143 -24.32 3.71 7.27
C SER A 143 -24.57 4.24 8.68
N SER A 144 -23.66 3.93 9.62
CA SER A 144 -23.61 4.48 10.97
C SER A 144 -22.17 4.53 11.48
N GLY A 145 -21.95 5.30 12.54
CA GLY A 145 -20.64 5.47 13.15
C GLY A 145 -19.64 6.24 12.27
N ASN A 146 -18.36 6.08 12.60
CA ASN A 146 -17.24 6.76 11.97
C ASN A 146 -16.16 5.77 11.54
N VAL A 147 -15.60 5.95 10.36
CA VAL A 147 -14.37 5.25 9.94
C VAL A 147 -13.16 6.17 10.07
N SER A 148 -12.00 5.60 10.38
CA SER A 148 -10.71 6.29 10.38
C SER A 148 -9.74 5.50 9.52
N LEU A 149 -8.96 6.21 8.70
CA LEU A 149 -8.01 5.61 7.77
C LEU A 149 -6.59 6.01 8.17
N TYR A 150 -5.72 5.01 8.21
CA TYR A 150 -4.30 5.14 8.47
C TYR A 150 -3.59 4.82 7.17
N VAL A 151 -2.83 5.77 6.65
CA VAL A 151 -2.04 5.54 5.45
C VAL A 151 -0.59 5.33 5.88
N ALA A 152 0.08 4.35 5.30
CA ALA A 152 1.51 4.13 5.42
C ALA A 152 2.15 4.11 4.05
N GLY A 153 3.45 4.39 4.03
CA GLY A 153 4.15 4.95 2.88
C GLY A 153 4.71 6.34 3.15
N VAL A 154 4.73 6.77 4.41
CA VAL A 154 5.48 7.92 4.92
C VAL A 154 6.90 7.53 5.34
#